data_AF-A0A9P7Z2P6-F1
#
_entry.id   AF-A0A9P7Z2P6-F1
#
_cell.length_a   1.000
_cell.length_b   1.000
_cell.length_c   1.000
_cell.angle_alpha   90.00
_cell.angle_beta   90.00
_cell.angle_gamma   90.00
#
_symmetry.space_group_name_H-M   'P 1'
#
loop_
_entity.id
_entity.type
_entity.pdbx_description
1 polymer ?
#
loop_
_entity_poly.entity_id
_entity_poly.type
_entity_poly.pdbx_seq_one_letter_code
_entity_poly.pdbx_strand_id
1 'polypeptide(L)'
;MGHLALQDDKTTTDLPQLLLHFDGKAGTGKSFLIQILSAYLQQKYDNKVVQRAAPNGVAAHEIRGKNLRSLFRLPIKASLFKDLSTGNLQSPQARTRKLRVLIVDEKSMMSLTILHFLSQRLWEMKYNC
;
A
#
# COMPACT_ATOMS: atom_id res chain seq x y z
N MET A 1 -4.48 -41.81 2.41
CA MET A 1 -3.74 -40.75 3.11
C MET A 1 -3.84 -39.50 2.26
N GLY A 2 -4.60 -38.51 2.74
CA GLY A 2 -5.03 -37.36 1.96
C GLY A 2 -3.92 -36.33 1.81
N HIS A 3 -3.56 -36.01 0.57
CA HIS A 3 -2.94 -34.74 0.23
C HIS A 3 -4.06 -33.75 -0.08
N LEU A 4 -4.43 -32.92 0.91
CA LEU A 4 -5.07 -31.64 0.60
C LEU A 4 -3.98 -30.72 0.06
N ALA A 5 -3.86 -30.68 -1.27
CA ALA A 5 -3.33 -29.51 -1.93
C ALA A 5 -4.26 -28.35 -1.56
N LEU A 6 -3.73 -27.34 -0.86
CA LEU A 6 -4.38 -26.05 -0.79
C LEU A 6 -4.43 -25.54 -2.23
N GLN A 7 -5.57 -25.75 -2.90
CA GLN A 7 -5.89 -25.08 -4.15
C GLN A 7 -5.67 -23.59 -3.89
N ASP A 8 -4.76 -22.99 -4.67
CA ASP A 8 -4.63 -21.53 -4.77
C ASP A 8 -5.99 -20.98 -5.16
N ASP A 9 -6.69 -20.45 -4.15
CA ASP A 9 -8.07 -20.07 -4.22
C ASP A 9 -8.24 -18.88 -5.17
N LYS A 10 -8.79 -19.16 -6.35
CA LYS A 10 -9.21 -18.18 -7.37
C LYS A 10 -10.49 -17.44 -6.91
N THR A 11 -10.55 -16.96 -5.67
CA THR A 11 -11.74 -16.30 -5.08
C THR A 11 -11.50 -14.86 -4.64
N THR A 12 -10.29 -14.30 -4.84
CA THR A 12 -9.99 -12.93 -4.35
C THR A 12 -10.66 -11.81 -5.18
N THR A 13 -11.50 -12.11 -6.17
CA THR A 13 -11.96 -11.10 -7.14
C THR A 13 -13.23 -10.33 -6.82
N ASP A 14 -14.05 -10.70 -5.81
CA ASP A 14 -15.37 -10.06 -5.62
C ASP A 14 -15.63 -9.41 -4.25
N LEU A 15 -14.64 -9.35 -3.35
CA LEU A 15 -14.83 -8.56 -2.13
C LEU A 15 -14.60 -7.07 -2.43
N PRO A 16 -15.56 -6.19 -2.10
CA PRO A 16 -15.39 -4.76 -2.29
C PRO A 16 -14.16 -4.29 -1.51
N GLN A 17 -13.42 -3.33 -2.09
CA GLN A 17 -12.26 -2.76 -1.43
C GLN A 17 -12.68 -2.15 -0.08
N LEU A 18 -12.06 -2.63 1.01
CA LEU A 18 -12.19 -1.97 2.30
C LEU A 18 -11.41 -0.66 2.29
N LEU A 19 -12.13 0.46 2.36
CA LEU A 19 -11.58 1.80 2.56
C LEU A 19 -11.90 2.26 3.97
N LEU A 20 -10.87 2.52 4.76
CA LEU A 20 -11.01 2.83 6.18
C LEU A 20 -10.21 4.08 6.53
N HIS A 21 -10.86 5.02 7.21
CA HIS A 21 -10.23 6.23 7.72
C HIS A 21 -10.28 6.21 9.25
N PHE A 22 -9.11 6.29 9.86
CA PHE A 22 -8.96 6.44 11.30
C PHE A 22 -8.41 7.82 11.60
N ASP A 23 -9.14 8.57 12.41
CA ASP A 23 -8.73 9.88 12.88
C ASP A 23 -8.63 9.90 14.41
N GLY A 24 -7.89 10.85 14.95
CA GLY A 24 -7.70 11.06 16.37
C GLY A 24 -6.72 12.18 16.63
N LYS A 25 -6.69 12.71 17.85
CA LYS A 25 -5.68 13.71 18.24
C LYS A 25 -4.27 13.10 18.27
N ALA A 26 -3.26 13.94 18.37
CA ALA A 26 -1.90 13.48 18.66
C ALA A 26 -1.89 12.70 19.99
N GLY A 27 -1.09 11.64 20.07
CA GLY A 27 -0.97 10.83 21.29
C GLY A 27 -2.08 9.79 21.52
N THR A 28 -3.06 9.63 20.64
CA THR A 28 -4.13 8.62 20.78
C THR A 28 -3.72 7.20 20.40
N GLY A 29 -2.43 6.95 20.14
CA GLY A 29 -1.92 5.61 19.82
C GLY A 29 -2.16 5.14 18.37
N LYS A 30 -2.43 6.03 17.41
CA LYS A 30 -2.60 5.65 15.99
C LYS A 30 -1.41 4.86 15.43
N SER A 31 -0.19 5.31 15.67
CA SER A 31 1.02 4.62 15.23
C SER A 31 1.16 3.22 15.88
N PHE A 32 0.73 3.08 17.14
CA PHE A 32 0.69 1.79 17.83
C PHE A 32 -0.35 0.85 17.21
N LEU A 33 -1.54 1.35 16.86
CA LEU A 33 -2.54 0.59 16.11
C LEU A 33 -2.01 0.12 14.76
N ILE A 34 -1.32 0.98 14.01
CA ILE A 34 -0.68 0.63 12.74
C ILE A 34 0.32 -0.52 12.95
N GLN A 35 1.12 -0.47 14.01
CA GLN A 35 2.10 -1.52 14.31
C GLN A 35 1.44 -2.86 14.63
N ILE A 36 0.43 -2.88 15.51
CA ILE A 36 -0.30 -4.10 15.88
C ILE A 36 -1.02 -4.69 14.67
N LEU A 37 -1.77 -3.87 13.92
CA LEU A 37 -2.51 -4.32 12.75
C LEU A 37 -1.57 -4.92 11.70
N SER A 38 -0.43 -4.26 11.47
CA SER A 38 0.58 -4.76 10.54
C SER A 38 1.15 -6.10 11.01
N ALA A 39 1.54 -6.21 12.28
CA ALA A 39 2.09 -7.45 12.84
C ALA A 39 1.08 -8.62 12.72
N TYR A 40 -0.19 -8.38 13.05
CA TYR A 40 -1.25 -9.37 12.94
C TYR A 40 -1.43 -9.86 11.49
N LEU A 41 -1.54 -8.94 10.53
CA LEU A 41 -1.73 -9.29 9.12
C LEU A 41 -0.50 -9.99 8.53
N GLN A 42 0.70 -9.58 8.92
CA GLN A 42 1.95 -10.21 8.49
C GLN A 42 2.10 -11.62 9.06
N GLN A 43 1.71 -11.85 10.32
CA GLN A 43 1.68 -13.18 10.93
C GLN A 43 0.64 -14.09 10.26
N LYS A 44 -0.53 -13.56 9.91
CA LYS A 44 -1.64 -14.33 9.34
C LYS A 44 -1.44 -14.72 7.87
N TYR A 45 -0.76 -13.89 7.09
CA TYR A 45 -0.62 -14.09 5.65
C TYR A 45 0.85 -14.18 5.20
N ASP A 46 1.54 -13.05 5.03
CA ASP A 46 2.97 -12.97 4.67
C ASP A 46 3.47 -11.55 4.92
N ASN A 47 4.77 -11.36 5.13
CA ASN A 47 5.36 -10.05 5.39
C ASN A 47 5.14 -9.02 4.26
N LYS A 48 4.93 -9.48 3.02
CA LYS A 48 4.77 -8.62 1.83
C LYS A 48 3.32 -8.14 1.61
N VAL A 49 2.36 -8.62 2.40
CA VAL A 49 0.93 -8.27 2.22
C VAL A 49 0.57 -6.87 2.69
N VAL A 50 1.35 -6.33 3.63
CA VAL A 50 1.15 -4.99 4.20
C VAL A 50 2.27 -4.07 3.70
N GLN A 51 1.89 -2.91 3.14
CA GLN A 51 2.81 -1.80 2.95
C GLN A 51 2.34 -0.61 3.80
N ARG A 52 3.28 -0.03 4.54
CA ARG A 52 3.07 1.18 5.32
C ARG A 52 3.75 2.33 4.63
N ALA A 53 3.06 3.45 4.48
CA ALA A 53 3.59 4.63 3.86
C ALA A 53 3.18 5.91 4.58
N ALA A 54 3.99 6.95 4.41
CA ALA A 54 3.62 8.31 4.82
C ALA A 54 4.16 9.33 3.80
N PRO A 55 3.60 10.56 3.73
CA PRO A 55 4.02 11.59 2.80
C PRO A 55 5.46 12.07 3.00
N ASN A 56 5.93 12.10 4.26
CA ASN A 56 7.27 12.54 4.63
C ASN A 56 8.12 11.37 5.18
N GLY A 57 9.44 11.57 5.26
CA GLY A 57 10.38 10.52 5.68
C GLY A 57 10.30 10.19 7.17
N VAL A 58 10.01 11.18 8.03
CA VAL A 58 9.99 11.04 9.49
C VAL A 58 8.80 10.17 9.92
N ALA A 59 7.58 10.52 9.51
CA ALA A 59 6.38 9.74 9.81
C ALA A 59 6.46 8.33 9.21
N ALA A 60 7.03 8.20 8.00
CA ALA A 60 7.25 6.88 7.40
C ALA A 60 8.20 6.03 8.26
N HIS A 61 9.25 6.63 8.83
CA HIS A 61 10.18 5.92 9.71
C HIS A 61 9.52 5.47 11.01
N GLU A 62 8.70 6.32 11.65
CA GLU A 62 8.01 6.00 12.91
C GLU A 62 7.11 4.76 12.82
N ILE A 63 6.40 4.61 11.70
CA ILE A 63 5.57 3.42 11.46
C ILE A 63 6.36 2.27 10.82
N ARG A 64 7.69 2.36 10.69
CA ARG A 64 8.54 1.37 9.97
C ARG A 64 8.04 1.11 8.54
N GLY A 65 7.60 2.17 7.88
CA GLY A 65 7.12 2.20 6.52
C GLY A 65 8.12 2.81 5.54
N LYS A 66 7.63 3.25 4.39
CA LYS A 66 8.40 3.90 3.34
C LYS A 66 7.77 5.23 2.95
N ASN A 67 8.57 6.15 2.45
CA ASN A 67 8.02 7.38 1.87
C ASN A 67 7.08 7.02 0.70
N LEU A 68 5.86 7.57 0.71
CA LEU A 68 4.80 7.26 -0.25
C LEU A 68 5.24 7.48 -1.71
N ARG A 69 5.91 8.61 -1.99
CA ARG A 69 6.37 8.94 -3.34
C ARG A 69 7.42 7.96 -3.82
N SER A 70 8.37 7.59 -2.96
CA SER A 70 9.41 6.60 -3.30
C SER A 70 8.84 5.20 -3.52
N LEU A 71 7.82 4.82 -2.73
CA LEU A 71 7.21 3.50 -2.78
C LEU A 71 6.46 3.28 -4.09
N PHE A 72 5.70 4.27 -4.55
CA PHE A 72 4.86 4.19 -5.74
C PHE A 72 5.42 4.93 -6.95
N ARG A 73 6.65 5.46 -6.87
CA ARG A 73 7.27 6.27 -7.94
C ARG A 73 6.33 7.39 -8.41
N LEU A 74 5.77 8.11 -7.44
CA LEU A 74 4.90 9.25 -7.72
C LEU A 74 5.76 10.45 -8.12
N PRO A 75 5.33 11.23 -9.12
CA PRO A 75 6.07 12.41 -9.55
C PRO A 75 6.00 13.53 -8.49
N ILE A 76 7.02 14.38 -8.49
CA ILE A 76 7.07 15.57 -7.62
C ILE A 76 6.18 16.69 -8.15
N LYS A 77 6.10 16.83 -9.48
CA LYS A 77 5.26 17.81 -10.19
C LYS A 77 4.20 17.08 -11.00
N ALA A 78 2.99 17.64 -11.08
CA ALA A 78 1.89 17.04 -11.83
C ALA A 78 2.22 16.82 -13.32
N SER A 79 2.97 17.75 -13.93
CA SER A 79 3.45 17.66 -15.31
C SER A 79 4.43 16.52 -15.58
N LEU A 80 4.94 15.86 -14.54
CA LEU A 80 5.86 14.73 -14.63
C LEU A 80 5.15 13.39 -14.42
N PHE A 81 3.82 13.39 -14.24
CA PHE A 81 3.07 12.14 -14.19
C PHE A 81 3.09 11.51 -15.59
N LYS A 82 3.74 10.36 -15.66
CA LYS A 82 3.79 9.50 -16.84
C LYS A 82 3.42 8.10 -16.41
N ASP A 83 2.69 7.42 -17.29
CA ASP A 83 2.38 6.00 -17.14
C ASP A 83 3.67 5.21 -17.02
N LEU A 84 3.67 4.13 -16.23
CA LEU A 84 4.84 3.26 -16.15
C LEU A 84 5.02 2.52 -17.50
N SER A 85 6.12 2.77 -18.20
CA SER A 85 6.50 1.99 -19.39
C SER A 85 6.76 0.52 -19.01
N THR A 86 6.53 -0.41 -19.94
CA THR A 86 6.67 -1.88 -19.75
C THR A 86 8.00 -2.32 -19.10
N GLY A 87 9.13 -1.67 -19.44
CA GLY A 87 10.44 -1.96 -18.81
C GLY A 87 10.61 -1.43 -17.38
N ASN A 88 9.86 -0.39 -16.98
CA ASN A 88 9.92 0.23 -15.65
C ASN A 88 8.93 -0.39 -14.64
N LEU A 89 8.05 -1.25 -15.13
CA LEU A 89 6.98 -1.90 -14.37
C LEU A 89 7.46 -3.07 -13.51
N GLN A 90 8.52 -3.78 -13.90
CA GLN A 90 8.89 -5.06 -13.27
C GLN A 90 9.25 -4.95 -11.77
N SER A 91 9.97 -3.90 -11.36
CA SER A 91 10.40 -3.77 -9.95
C SER A 91 9.32 -3.25 -9.00
N PRO A 92 8.47 -2.27 -9.38
CA PRO A 92 7.31 -1.90 -8.56
C PRO A 92 6.21 -2.97 -8.57
N GLN A 93 5.92 -3.59 -9.72
CA GLN A 93 4.95 -4.68 -9.81
C GLN A 93 5.33 -5.87 -8.93
N ALA A 94 6.59 -6.28 -8.92
CA ALA A 94 7.04 -7.35 -8.04
C ALA A 94 6.81 -7.03 -6.54
N ARG A 95 6.86 -5.74 -6.17
CA ARG A 95 6.60 -5.27 -4.80
C ARG A 95 5.12 -5.17 -4.47
N THR A 96 4.26 -4.90 -5.45
CA THR A 96 2.81 -4.73 -5.26
C THR A 96 1.98 -5.97 -5.59
N ARG A 97 2.55 -6.98 -6.26
CA ARG A 97 1.83 -8.21 -6.62
C ARG A 97 1.25 -8.96 -5.42
N LYS A 98 1.94 -8.91 -4.27
CA LYS A 98 1.47 -9.51 -3.01
C LYS A 98 0.76 -8.50 -2.09
N LEU A 99 0.66 -7.23 -2.48
CA LEU A 99 0.07 -6.16 -1.66
C LEU A 99 -1.45 -6.35 -1.51
N ARG A 100 -1.88 -6.64 -0.29
CA ARG A 100 -3.31 -6.72 0.08
C ARG A 100 -3.76 -5.49 0.84
N VAL A 101 -2.91 -4.93 1.71
CA VAL A 101 -3.24 -3.80 2.57
C VAL A 101 -2.20 -2.68 2.43
N LEU A 102 -2.66 -1.49 2.09
CA LEU A 102 -1.87 -0.26 2.10
C LEU A 102 -2.33 0.62 3.27
N ILE A 103 -1.43 0.88 4.21
CA ILE A 103 -1.66 1.83 5.31
C ILE A 103 -0.94 3.11 4.97
N VAL A 104 -1.65 4.24 4.98
CA VAL A 104 -1.07 5.57 4.77
C VAL A 104 -1.29 6.41 6.02
N ASP A 105 -0.20 6.73 6.72
CA ASP A 105 -0.22 7.64 7.87
C ASP A 105 -0.05 9.10 7.42
N GLU A 106 -0.40 10.04 8.28
CA GLU A 106 -0.36 11.49 8.01
C GLU A 106 -1.14 11.89 6.75
N LYS A 107 -2.34 11.31 6.58
CA LYS A 107 -3.22 11.59 5.43
C LYS A 107 -3.54 13.08 5.28
N SER A 108 -3.62 13.82 6.38
CA SER A 108 -3.82 15.29 6.39
C SER A 108 -2.76 16.05 5.58
N MET A 109 -1.56 15.50 5.43
CA MET A 109 -0.48 16.10 4.65
C MET A 109 -0.53 15.76 3.15
N MET A 110 -1.53 14.99 2.70
CA MET A 110 -1.69 14.63 1.29
C MET A 110 -2.64 15.57 0.56
N SER A 111 -2.16 16.16 -0.53
CA SER A 111 -3.03 16.84 -1.49
C SER A 111 -3.88 15.85 -2.29
N LEU A 112 -5.02 16.32 -2.81
CA LEU A 112 -5.89 15.53 -3.69
C LEU A 112 -5.14 15.04 -4.94
N THR A 113 -4.20 15.84 -5.46
CA THR A 113 -3.36 15.45 -6.59
C THR A 113 -2.51 14.22 -6.29
N ILE A 114 -1.89 14.15 -5.10
CA ILE A 114 -1.09 12.98 -4.70
C ILE A 114 -2.00 11.75 -4.55
N LEU A 115 -3.19 11.92 -3.98
CA LEU A 115 -4.15 10.84 -3.83
C LEU A 115 -4.65 10.31 -5.18
N HIS A 116 -4.91 11.20 -6.14
CA HIS A 116 -5.26 10.84 -7.51
C HIS A 116 -4.16 10.01 -8.19
N PHE A 117 -2.91 10.49 -8.14
CA PHE A 117 -1.77 9.77 -8.69
C PHE A 117 -1.51 8.42 -8.02
N LEU A 118 -1.72 8.34 -6.70
CA LEU A 118 -1.64 7.08 -5.98
C LEU A 118 -2.70 6.09 -6.49
N SER A 119 -3.95 6.54 -6.67
CA SER A 119 -5.03 5.72 -7.20
C SER A 119 -4.71 5.18 -8.60
N GLN A 120 -4.31 6.06 -9.53
CA GLN A 120 -3.91 5.68 -10.88
C GLN A 120 -2.77 4.66 -10.87
N ARG A 121 -1.74 4.91 -10.03
CA ARG A 121 -0.59 4.02 -9.96
C ARG A 121 -0.93 2.66 -9.36
N LEU A 122 -1.78 2.60 -8.34
CA LEU A 122 -2.29 1.34 -7.81
C LEU A 122 -3.10 0.58 -8.86
N TRP A 123 -3.87 1.30 -9.68
CA TRP A 123 -4.63 0.71 -10.77
C TRP A 123 -3.70 0.12 -11.84
N GLU A 124 -2.72 0.89 -12.33
CA GLU A 124 -1.69 0.41 -13.26
C GLU A 124 -0.95 -0.83 -12.73
N MET A 125 -0.58 -0.82 -11.45
CA MET A 125 0.19 -1.90 -10.83
C MET A 125 -0.62 -3.17 -10.55
N LYS A 126 -1.96 -3.09 -10.46
CA LYS A 126 -2.83 -4.25 -10.15
C LYS A 126 -3.65 -4.75 -11.34
N TYR A 127 -4.07 -3.88 -12.25
CA TYR A 127 -5.08 -4.20 -13.26
C TYR A 127 -4.58 -4.08 -14.71
N ASN A 128 -3.54 -3.29 -14.99
CA ASN A 128 -2.91 -3.23 -16.33
C ASN A 128 -1.83 -4.31 -16.51
N CYS A 129 -2.14 -5.55 -16.11
CA CYS A 129 -1.29 -6.72 -16.34
C CYS A 129 -1.53 -7.30 -17.73
#